data_AF-A0A931W8U1-F1
#
_entry.id   AF-A0A931W8U1-F1
#
_cell.length_a   1.000
_cell.length_b   1.000
_cell.length_c   1.000
_cell.angle_alpha   90.00
_cell.angle_beta   90.00
_cell.angle_gamma   90.00
#
_symmetry.space_group_name_H-M   'P 1'
#
loop_
_entity.id
_entity.type
_entity.pdbx_description
1 polymer ?
#
loop_
_entity_poly.entity_id
_entity_poly.type
_entity_poly.pdbx_seq_one_letter_code
_entity_poly.pdbx_strand_id
1 'polypeptide(L)'
;MATLVSFLIFCQALGASVGAITAVWGELAYIRALRNGQLDGAERAHLDVIAKGLRFGMTLLLLASLGLVIVAYVLQSALQPALTPGYWTIIVFALLIIGVSWTLSRRRISFPFGSSIIFTAWWFLAYLALGWLSPLSFGSAIALLVVATAVMYALLHYIRMLVDTNARRPYSTVR
;
A
#
# COMPACT_ATOMS: atom_id res chain seq x y z
N MET A 1 -17.12 -18.68 -18.25
CA MET A 1 -17.32 -17.22 -18.08
C MET A 1 -17.16 -16.79 -16.62
N ALA A 2 -17.86 -17.43 -15.67
CA ALA A 2 -17.56 -17.27 -14.24
C ALA A 2 -16.06 -17.49 -13.92
N THR A 3 -15.43 -18.45 -14.60
CA THR A 3 -13.98 -18.71 -14.51
C THR A 3 -13.10 -17.51 -14.84
N LEU A 4 -13.42 -16.74 -15.90
CA LEU A 4 -12.64 -15.56 -16.29
C LEU A 4 -12.83 -14.40 -15.30
N VAL A 5 -14.06 -14.18 -14.84
CA VAL A 5 -14.37 -13.15 -13.83
C VAL A 5 -13.65 -13.47 -12.52
N SER A 6 -13.75 -14.72 -12.04
CA SER A 6 -13.04 -15.17 -10.84
C SER A 6 -11.52 -15.05 -11.00
N PHE A 7 -10.98 -15.37 -12.18
CA PHE A 7 -9.55 -15.19 -12.46
C PHE A 7 -9.13 -13.71 -12.38
N LEU A 8 -9.92 -12.78 -12.93
CA LEU A 8 -9.62 -11.35 -12.86
C LEU A 8 -9.72 -10.82 -11.41
N ILE A 9 -10.73 -11.23 -10.65
CA ILE A 9 -10.85 -10.90 -9.22
C ILE A 9 -9.64 -11.44 -8.46
N PHE A 10 -9.22 -12.68 -8.74
CA PHE A 10 -8.03 -13.27 -8.16
C PHE A 10 -6.76 -12.48 -8.50
N CYS A 11 -6.56 -12.08 -9.77
CA CYS A 11 -5.44 -11.24 -10.17
C CYS A 11 -5.44 -9.87 -9.45
N GLN A 12 -6.62 -9.28 -9.26
CA GLN A 12 -6.78 -8.02 -8.53
C GLN A 12 -6.38 -8.18 -7.06
N ALA A 13 -6.86 -9.23 -6.39
CA ALA A 13 -6.50 -9.55 -5.02
C ALA A 13 -5.02 -9.90 -4.87
N LEU A 14 -4.43 -10.61 -5.83
CA LEU A 14 -3.01 -10.92 -5.89
C LEU A 14 -2.18 -9.65 -6.03
N GLY A 15 -2.55 -8.75 -6.94
CA GLY A 15 -1.87 -7.46 -7.12
C GLY A 15 -1.88 -6.61 -5.85
N ALA A 16 -3.02 -6.53 -5.18
CA ALA A 16 -3.15 -5.83 -3.90
C ALA A 16 -2.31 -6.47 -2.79
N SER A 17 -2.33 -7.81 -2.70
CA SER A 17 -1.57 -8.56 -1.68
C SER A 17 -0.06 -8.45 -1.89
N VAL A 18 0.42 -8.54 -3.13
CA VAL A 18 1.83 -8.33 -3.47
C VAL A 18 2.25 -6.90 -3.09
N GLY A 19 1.43 -5.90 -3.39
CA GLY A 19 1.66 -4.52 -2.95
C GLY A 19 1.80 -4.39 -1.43
N ALA A 20 0.86 -4.97 -0.66
CA ALA A 20 0.90 -4.97 0.80
C ALA A 20 2.15 -5.67 1.37
N ILE A 21 2.51 -6.84 0.82
CA ILE A 21 3.73 -7.56 1.21
C ILE A 21 4.96 -6.72 0.92
N THR A 22 5.04 -6.09 -0.26
CA THR A 22 6.19 -5.23 -0.62
C THR A 22 6.31 -4.00 0.27
N ALA A 23 5.20 -3.46 0.78
CA ALA A 23 5.23 -2.38 1.77
C ALA A 23 5.85 -2.84 3.11
N VAL A 24 5.53 -4.06 3.57
CA VAL A 24 6.18 -4.67 4.74
C VAL A 24 7.68 -4.86 4.51
N TRP A 25 8.07 -5.41 3.36
CA TRP A 25 9.49 -5.57 3.01
C TRP A 25 10.22 -4.23 2.93
N GLY A 26 9.57 -3.18 2.42
CA GLY A 26 10.11 -1.82 2.40
C GLY A 26 10.41 -1.30 3.80
N GLU A 27 9.45 -1.39 4.73
CA GLU A 27 9.66 -0.94 6.12
C GLU A 27 10.74 -1.78 6.84
N LEU A 28 10.80 -3.10 6.60
CA LEU A 28 11.87 -3.94 7.15
C LEU A 28 13.25 -3.56 6.61
N ALA A 29 13.37 -3.28 5.32
CA ALA A 29 14.62 -2.80 4.72
C ALA A 29 15.04 -1.46 5.31
N TYR A 30 14.08 -0.56 5.54
CA TYR A 30 14.31 0.73 6.19
C TYR A 30 14.85 0.56 7.62
N ILE A 31 14.20 -0.25 8.46
CA ILE A 31 14.63 -0.49 9.85
C ILE A 31 16.04 -1.11 9.89
N ARG A 32 16.33 -2.06 9.00
CA ARG A 32 17.67 -2.67 8.90
C ARG A 32 18.75 -1.65 8.56
N ALA A 33 18.47 -0.75 7.63
CA ALA A 33 19.42 0.28 7.23
C ALA A 33 19.57 1.39 8.30
N LEU A 34 18.49 1.72 9.03
CA LEU A 34 18.55 2.64 10.17
C LEU A 34 19.45 2.10 11.29
N ARG A 35 19.38 0.79 11.58
CA ARG A 35 20.27 0.11 12.53
C ARG A 35 21.76 0.24 12.17
N ASN A 36 22.08 0.37 10.88
CA ASN A 36 23.45 0.51 10.39
C ASN A 36 23.94 1.99 10.38
N GLY A 37 23.13 2.94 10.85
CA GLY A 37 23.47 4.36 10.87
C GLY A 37 23.45 5.05 9.49
N GLN A 38 22.99 4.37 8.43
CA GLN A 38 22.97 4.90 7.07
C GLN A 38 21.56 5.39 6.68
N LEU A 39 21.17 6.56 7.20
CA LEU A 39 19.85 7.17 6.94
C LEU A 39 19.57 7.38 5.44
N ASP A 40 20.51 7.93 4.68
CA ASP A 40 20.35 8.18 3.24
C ASP A 40 20.27 6.88 2.42
N GLY A 41 21.02 5.85 2.84
CA GLY A 41 20.95 4.51 2.25
C GLY A 41 19.62 3.83 2.56
N ALA A 42 19.09 4.02 3.77
CA ALA A 42 17.81 3.48 4.20
C ALA A 42 16.64 4.02 3.37
N GLU A 43 16.62 5.34 3.13
CA GLU A 43 15.58 5.97 2.32
C GLU A 43 15.62 5.42 0.88
N ARG A 44 16.79 5.35 0.26
CA ARG A 44 16.94 4.84 -1.11
C ARG A 44 16.57 3.37 -1.23
N ALA A 45 16.99 2.53 -0.30
CA ALA A 45 16.66 1.10 -0.30
C ALA A 45 15.16 0.87 -0.15
N HIS A 46 14.51 1.63 0.74
CA HIS A 46 13.05 1.58 0.91
C HIS A 46 12.32 2.00 -0.37
N LEU A 47 12.73 3.11 -0.98
CA LEU A 47 12.13 3.61 -2.21
C LEU A 47 12.29 2.65 -3.39
N ASP A 48 13.43 1.98 -3.53
CA ASP A 48 13.66 1.03 -4.63
C ASP A 48 12.77 -0.23 -4.49
N VAL A 49 12.67 -0.78 -3.27
CA VAL A 49 11.78 -1.91 -2.98
C VAL A 49 10.32 -1.54 -3.21
N ILE A 50 9.88 -0.39 -2.68
CA ILE A 50 8.51 0.09 -2.90
C ILE A 50 8.27 0.38 -4.37
N ALA A 51 9.17 1.00 -5.11
CA ALA A 51 8.96 1.31 -6.52
C ALA A 51 8.77 0.04 -7.37
N LYS A 52 9.54 -1.01 -7.11
CA LYS A 52 9.39 -2.32 -7.79
C LYS A 52 8.07 -2.97 -7.44
N GLY A 53 7.74 -3.04 -6.15
CA GLY A 53 6.48 -3.61 -5.67
C GLY A 53 5.25 -2.84 -6.17
N LEU A 54 5.34 -1.52 -6.17
CA LEU A 54 4.32 -0.60 -6.66
C LEU A 54 4.05 -0.83 -8.15
N ARG A 55 5.10 -0.89 -8.97
CA ARG A 55 4.95 -1.10 -10.41
C ARG A 55 4.27 -2.42 -10.72
N PHE A 56 4.68 -3.51 -10.07
CA PHE A 56 4.09 -4.82 -10.34
C PHE A 56 2.67 -4.94 -9.77
N GLY A 57 2.48 -4.58 -8.50
CA GLY A 57 1.18 -4.65 -7.83
C GLY A 57 0.12 -3.76 -8.49
N MET A 58 0.47 -2.51 -8.81
CA MET A 58 -0.48 -1.58 -9.44
C MET A 58 -0.80 -1.94 -10.88
N THR A 59 0.18 -2.36 -11.68
CA THR A 59 -0.11 -2.73 -13.07
C THR A 59 -1.04 -3.94 -13.11
N LEU A 60 -0.77 -4.97 -12.31
CA LEU A 60 -1.64 -6.14 -12.23
C LEU A 60 -3.04 -5.77 -11.74
N LEU A 61 -3.13 -4.95 -10.70
CA LEU A 61 -4.40 -4.52 -10.11
C LEU A 61 -5.26 -3.71 -11.09
N LEU A 62 -4.67 -2.69 -11.71
CA LEU A 62 -5.38 -1.80 -12.64
C LEU A 62 -5.76 -2.55 -13.91
N LEU A 63 -4.89 -3.43 -14.43
CA LEU A 63 -5.19 -4.22 -15.61
C LEU A 63 -6.31 -5.23 -15.34
N ALA A 64 -6.30 -5.89 -14.18
CA ALA A 64 -7.39 -6.77 -13.76
C ALA A 64 -8.71 -5.98 -13.58
N SER A 65 -8.65 -4.81 -12.96
CA SER A 65 -9.82 -3.93 -12.75
C SER A 65 -10.41 -3.45 -14.08
N LEU A 66 -9.56 -3.06 -15.04
CA LEU A 66 -9.99 -2.68 -16.39
C LEU A 66 -10.58 -3.88 -17.14
N GLY A 67 -9.92 -5.03 -17.03
CA GLY A 67 -10.39 -6.29 -17.61
C GLY A 67 -11.79 -6.67 -17.10
N LEU A 68 -12.09 -6.47 -15.81
CA LEU A 68 -13.41 -6.71 -15.24
C LEU A 68 -14.48 -5.82 -15.88
N VAL A 69 -14.18 -4.54 -16.10
CA VAL A 69 -15.11 -3.61 -16.77
C VAL A 69 -15.36 -4.03 -18.22
N ILE A 70 -14.29 -4.34 -18.96
CA ILE A 70 -14.40 -4.77 -20.37
C ILE A 70 -15.21 -6.05 -20.48
N VAL A 71 -14.90 -7.07 -19.67
CA VAL A 71 -15.61 -8.35 -19.68
C VAL A 71 -17.08 -8.15 -19.29
N ALA A 72 -17.38 -7.37 -18.26
CA ALA A 72 -18.77 -7.10 -17.86
C ALA A 72 -19.57 -6.37 -18.96
N TYR A 73 -18.93 -5.44 -19.67
CA TYR A 73 -19.55 -4.72 -20.79
C TYR A 73 -19.85 -5.65 -21.96
N VAL A 74 -18.88 -6.46 -22.40
CA VAL A 74 -19.04 -7.41 -23.51
C VAL A 74 -20.11 -8.45 -23.20
N LEU A 75 -20.18 -8.91 -21.96
CA LEU A 75 -21.16 -9.90 -21.52
C LEU A 75 -22.55 -9.30 -21.23
N GLN A 76 -22.73 -7.98 -21.39
CA GLN A 76 -23.97 -7.28 -21.06
C GLN A 76 -24.49 -7.64 -19.65
N SER A 77 -23.56 -7.79 -18.70
CA SER A 77 -23.89 -8.12 -17.32
C SER A 77 -24.81 -7.05 -16.74
N ALA A 78 -25.87 -7.47 -16.06
CA ALA A 78 -26.79 -6.58 -15.34
C ALA A 78 -26.06 -5.75 -14.27
N LEU A 79 -25.00 -6.31 -13.69
CA LEU A 79 -24.12 -5.61 -12.75
C LEU A 79 -22.85 -5.20 -13.50
N GLN A 80 -22.72 -3.91 -13.77
CA GLN A 80 -21.49 -3.33 -14.32
C GLN A 80 -20.59 -2.81 -13.19
N PRO A 81 -19.36 -3.33 -13.02
CA PRO A 81 -18.44 -2.90 -11.97
C PRO A 81 -18.19 -1.39 -11.98
N ALA A 82 -18.10 -0.78 -13.17
CA ALA A 82 -17.89 0.67 -13.34
C ALA A 82 -19.01 1.55 -12.74
N LEU A 83 -20.19 0.99 -12.48
CA LEU A 83 -21.30 1.69 -11.85
C LEU A 83 -21.40 1.41 -10.34
N THR A 84 -20.50 0.59 -9.79
CA THR A 84 -20.49 0.25 -8.37
C THR A 84 -19.58 1.18 -7.58
N PRO A 85 -20.00 1.63 -6.37
CA PRO A 85 -19.14 2.43 -5.50
C PRO A 85 -17.84 1.70 -5.11
N GLY A 86 -17.91 0.38 -4.91
CA GLY A 86 -16.76 -0.44 -4.52
C GLY A 86 -15.62 -0.39 -5.52
N TYR A 87 -15.94 -0.43 -6.82
CA TYR A 87 -14.95 -0.27 -7.89
C TYR A 87 -14.22 1.08 -7.79
N TRP A 88 -14.98 2.17 -7.66
CA TRP A 88 -14.39 3.51 -7.56
C TRP A 88 -13.57 3.71 -6.29
N THR A 89 -13.96 3.12 -5.17
CA THR A 89 -13.13 3.11 -3.95
C THR A 89 -11.76 2.49 -4.23
N ILE A 90 -11.70 1.35 -4.91
CA ILE A 90 -10.43 0.69 -5.26
C ILE A 90 -9.60 1.57 -6.19
N ILE A 91 -10.22 2.17 -7.22
CA ILE A 91 -9.52 3.04 -8.17
C ILE A 91 -8.97 4.30 -7.47
N VAL A 92 -9.76 4.95 -6.62
CA VAL A 92 -9.32 6.13 -5.85
C VAL A 92 -8.15 5.77 -4.94
N PHE A 93 -8.18 4.61 -4.29
CA PHE A 93 -7.06 4.19 -3.43
C PHE A 93 -5.82 3.84 -4.24
N ALA A 94 -5.98 3.23 -5.41
CA ALA A 94 -4.87 3.00 -6.33
C ALA A 94 -4.22 4.32 -6.77
N LEU A 95 -5.03 5.31 -7.16
CA LEU A 95 -4.56 6.65 -7.53
C LEU A 95 -3.91 7.38 -6.35
N LEU A 96 -4.46 7.25 -5.14
CA LEU A 96 -3.88 7.80 -3.92
C LEU A 96 -2.49 7.23 -3.67
N ILE A 97 -2.32 5.91 -3.74
CA ILE A 97 -1.02 5.26 -3.55
C ILE A 97 -0.03 5.74 -4.64
N ILE A 98 -0.44 5.83 -5.91
CA ILE A 98 0.40 6.34 -7.00
C ILE A 98 0.81 7.79 -6.72
N GLY A 99 -0.14 8.65 -6.34
CA GLY A 99 0.12 10.06 -6.03
C GLY A 99 1.07 10.24 -4.84
N VAL A 100 0.84 9.51 -3.75
CA VAL A 100 1.72 9.55 -2.57
C VAL A 100 3.11 9.03 -2.92
N SER A 101 3.21 7.92 -3.66
CA SER A 101 4.50 7.38 -4.11
C SER A 101 5.26 8.37 -5.00
N TRP A 102 4.56 9.06 -5.90
CA TRP A 102 5.15 10.11 -6.73
C TRP A 102 5.64 11.29 -5.88
N THR A 103 4.83 11.78 -4.95
CA THR A 103 5.22 12.91 -4.08
C THR A 103 6.40 12.55 -3.18
N LEU A 104 6.45 11.30 -2.70
CA LEU A 104 7.57 10.74 -1.94
C LEU A 104 8.85 10.66 -2.80
N SER A 105 8.75 10.19 -4.05
CA SER A 105 9.88 10.18 -4.99
C SER A 105 10.45 11.57 -5.27
N ARG A 106 9.60 12.61 -5.23
CA ARG A 106 10.03 14.02 -5.37
C ARG A 106 10.45 14.68 -4.04
N ARG A 107 10.50 13.94 -2.93
CA ARG A 107 10.82 14.45 -1.58
C ARG A 107 9.96 15.66 -1.17
N ARG A 108 8.70 15.71 -1.64
CA ARG A 108 7.77 16.81 -1.34
C ARG A 108 7.00 16.63 -0.02
N ILE A 109 6.98 15.42 0.51
CA ILE A 109 6.35 15.05 1.77
C ILE A 109 7.37 14.38 2.69
N SER A 110 7.12 14.42 4.00
CA SER A 110 7.99 13.72 4.95
C SER A 110 7.88 12.21 4.74
N PHE A 111 9.04 11.54 4.73
CA PHE A 111 9.14 10.09 4.58
C PHE A 111 8.24 9.28 5.53
N PRO A 112 8.21 9.53 6.86
CA PRO A 112 7.35 8.79 7.77
C PRO A 112 5.86 8.92 7.45
N PHE A 113 5.43 10.10 7.00
CA PHE A 113 4.04 10.31 6.65
C PHE A 113 3.68 9.56 5.36
N GLY A 114 4.50 9.71 4.32
CA GLY A 114 4.26 9.03 3.04
C GLY A 114 4.29 7.51 3.14
N SER A 115 5.24 6.95 3.89
CA SER A 115 5.35 5.49 4.05
C SER A 115 4.17 4.91 4.84
N SER A 116 3.68 5.63 5.87
CA SER A 116 2.50 5.23 6.64
C SER A 116 1.23 5.22 5.79
N ILE A 117 1.04 6.23 4.93
CA ILE A 117 -0.10 6.27 3.99
C ILE A 117 -0.03 5.11 3.01
N ILE A 118 1.11 4.91 2.34
CA ILE A 118 1.29 3.85 1.34
C ILE A 118 1.06 2.48 1.98
N PHE A 119 1.62 2.24 3.16
CA PHE A 119 1.45 0.99 3.90
C PHE A 119 -0.02 0.73 4.21
N THR A 120 -0.71 1.70 4.82
CA THR A 120 -2.12 1.53 5.21
C THR A 120 -3.03 1.39 4.00
N ALA A 121 -2.83 2.18 2.96
CA ALA A 121 -3.60 2.12 1.74
C ALA A 121 -3.46 0.76 1.03
N TRP A 122 -2.24 0.20 0.94
CA TRP A 122 -2.04 -1.12 0.35
C TRP A 122 -2.77 -2.23 1.11
N TRP A 123 -2.69 -2.23 2.43
CA TRP A 123 -3.42 -3.20 3.26
C TRP A 123 -4.93 -3.06 3.12
N PHE A 124 -5.44 -1.82 3.12
CA PHE A 124 -6.86 -1.58 2.93
C PHE A 124 -7.34 -2.08 1.56
N LEU A 125 -6.53 -1.85 0.52
CA LEU A 125 -6.80 -2.29 -0.83
C LEU A 125 -6.77 -3.82 -0.94
N ALA A 126 -5.85 -4.49 -0.25
CA ALA A 126 -5.82 -5.95 -0.15
C ALA A 126 -7.06 -6.51 0.55
N TYR A 127 -7.48 -5.93 1.68
CA TYR A 127 -8.68 -6.37 2.39
C TYR A 127 -9.97 -6.15 1.58
N LEU A 128 -10.06 -5.03 0.84
CA LEU A 128 -11.17 -4.77 -0.08
C LEU A 128 -11.19 -5.78 -1.23
N ALA A 129 -10.03 -6.05 -1.85
CA ALA A 129 -9.94 -6.97 -2.99
C ALA A 129 -10.20 -8.44 -2.59
N LEU A 130 -9.85 -8.84 -1.36
CA LEU A 130 -10.16 -10.15 -0.80
C LEU A 130 -11.61 -10.29 -0.32
N GLY A 131 -12.37 -9.19 -0.26
CA GLY A 131 -13.74 -9.18 0.26
C GLY A 131 -13.83 -9.42 1.78
N TRP A 132 -12.75 -9.18 2.52
CA TRP A 132 -12.72 -9.37 3.99
C TRP A 132 -13.31 -8.18 4.75
N LEU A 133 -13.38 -7.02 4.12
CA LEU A 133 -14.08 -5.86 4.66
C LEU A 133 -15.56 -5.93 4.30
N SER A 134 -16.41 -5.64 5.27
CA SER A 134 -17.83 -5.39 5.01
C SER A 134 -18.00 -4.31 3.93
N PRO A 135 -19.11 -4.33 3.16
CA PRO A 135 -19.36 -3.31 2.15
C PRO A 135 -19.45 -1.92 2.81
N LEU A 136 -18.34 -1.19 2.72
CA LEU A 136 -18.21 0.17 3.22
C LEU A 136 -18.73 1.15 2.17
N SER A 137 -19.40 2.21 2.62
CA SER A 137 -19.64 3.35 1.74
C SER A 137 -18.32 4.02 1.42
N PHE A 138 -18.26 4.74 0.29
CA PHE A 138 -17.05 5.45 -0.13
C PHE A 138 -16.51 6.38 0.97
N GLY A 139 -17.40 7.14 1.63
CA GLY A 139 -17.05 8.05 2.72
C GLY A 139 -16.52 7.31 3.96
N SER A 140 -17.12 6.18 4.34
CA SER A 140 -16.63 5.41 5.50
C SER A 140 -15.29 4.73 5.20
N ALA A 141 -15.05 4.28 3.97
CA ALA A 141 -13.75 3.76 3.55
C ALA A 141 -12.65 4.82 3.66
N ILE A 142 -12.90 6.06 3.21
CA ILE A 142 -11.95 7.17 3.35
C ILE A 142 -11.71 7.51 4.83
N ALA A 143 -12.78 7.64 5.63
CA ALA A 143 -12.63 7.96 7.05
C ALA A 143 -11.81 6.89 7.80
N LEU A 144 -12.07 5.61 7.54
CA LEU A 144 -11.30 4.50 8.10
C LEU A 144 -9.85 4.52 7.63
N LEU A 145 -9.59 4.83 6.35
CA LEU A 145 -8.23 4.98 5.85
C LEU A 145 -7.50 6.08 6.62
N VAL A 146 -8.10 7.27 6.79
CA VAL A 146 -7.49 8.39 7.52
C VAL A 146 -7.16 8.01 8.96
N VAL A 147 -8.10 7.39 9.68
CA VAL A 147 -7.89 6.94 11.06
C VAL A 147 -6.78 5.87 11.12
N ALA A 148 -6.83 4.87 10.24
CA ALA A 148 -5.82 3.82 10.17
C ALA A 148 -4.42 4.38 9.85
N THR A 149 -4.33 5.33 8.92
CA THR A 149 -3.08 6.04 8.60
C THR A 149 -2.55 6.79 9.82
N ALA A 150 -3.39 7.49 10.58
CA ALA A 150 -2.96 8.20 11.79
C ALA A 150 -2.40 7.24 12.85
N VAL A 151 -3.09 6.12 13.09
CA VAL A 151 -2.64 5.06 14.01
C VAL A 151 -1.31 4.47 13.53
N MET A 152 -1.20 4.14 12.25
CA MET A 152 0.01 3.53 11.71
C MET A 152 1.19 4.50 11.69
N TYR A 153 0.93 5.78 11.43
CA TYR A 153 1.92 6.84 11.54
C TYR A 153 2.48 6.93 12.97
N ALA A 154 1.61 6.95 13.98
CA ALA A 154 2.04 6.97 15.38
C ALA A 154 2.87 5.72 15.73
N LEU A 155 2.44 4.54 15.28
CA LEU A 155 3.15 3.28 15.51
C LEU A 155 4.54 3.25 14.87
N LEU A 156 4.63 3.55 13.58
CA LEU A 156 5.91 3.58 12.85
C LEU A 156 6.84 4.65 13.40
N HIS A 157 6.31 5.82 13.77
CA HIS A 157 7.09 6.88 14.40
C HIS A 157 7.69 6.42 15.74
N TYR A 158 6.90 5.78 16.59
CA TYR A 158 7.36 5.24 17.86
C TYR A 158 8.45 4.17 17.69
N ILE A 159 8.27 3.24 16.75
CA ILE A 159 9.26 2.21 16.44
C ILE A 159 10.60 2.83 16.01
N ARG A 160 10.56 3.85 15.16
CA ARG A 160 11.77 4.55 14.68
C ARG A 160 12.50 5.25 15.82
N MET A 161 11.76 5.92 16.71
CA MET A 161 12.34 6.54 17.91
C MET A 161 13.02 5.51 18.83
N LEU A 162 12.42 4.32 18.99
CA LEU A 162 12.99 3.24 19.80
C LEU A 162 14.29 2.67 19.18
N VAL A 163 14.35 2.57 17.85
CA VAL A 163 15.56 2.12 17.15
C VAL A 163 16.68 3.16 17.26
N ASP A 164 16.37 4.44 17.10
CA ASP A 164 17.34 5.52 17.18
C ASP A 164 17.96 5.65 18.58
N THR A 165 17.16 5.49 19.63
CA THR A 165 17.64 5.54 21.02
C THR A 165 18.58 4.39 21.35
N ASN A 166 18.34 3.18 20.81
CA ASN A 166 19.24 2.05 20.97
C ASN A 166 20.55 2.21 20.18
N ALA A 167 20.50 2.79 18.97
CA ALA A 167 21.69 3.02 18.15
C ALA A 167 22.68 4.02 18.79
N ARG A 168 22.19 4.92 19.64
CA ARG A 168 23.01 5.95 20.31
C ARG A 168 23.68 5.49 21.60
N ARG A 169 23.39 4.30 22.15
CA ARG A 169 24.11 3.80 23.33
C ARG A 169 25.53 3.44 22.91
N PRO A 170 26.57 4.23 23.26
CA PRO A 170 27.93 3.82 22.98
C PRO A 170 28.18 2.54 23.78
N TYR A 171 28.89 1.57 23.18
CA TYR A 171 29.42 0.43 23.92
C TYR A 171 30.35 0.99 25.00
N SER A 172 29.80 1.29 26.18
CA SER A 172 30.57 1.60 27.37
C SER A 172 31.25 0.30 27.76
N THR A 173 32.43 0.13 27.18
CA THR A 173 33.53 -0.75 27.57
C THR A 173 33.25 -1.53 28.85
N VAL A 174 32.91 -2.81 28.67
CA VAL A 174 33.17 -3.83 29.69
C VAL A 174 34.69 -3.86 29.86
N ARG A 175 35.16 -3.40 31.02
CA ARG A 175 36.52 -3.62 31.51
C ARG A 175 36.54 -4.90 32.32
#